data_AF-A0A926Y518-F1
#
_entry.id   AF-A0A926Y518-F1
#
_cell.length_a   1.000
_cell.length_b   1.000
_cell.length_c   1.000
_cell.angle_alpha   90.00
_cell.angle_beta   90.00
_cell.angle_gamma   90.00
#
_symmetry.space_group_name_H-M   'P 1'
#
loop_
_entity.id
_entity.type
_entity.pdbx_description
1 polymer ?
#
loop_
_entity_poly.entity_id
_entity_poly.type
_entity_poly.pdbx_seq_one_letter_code
_entity_poly.pdbx_strand_id
1 'polypeptide(L)'
;MSQTASESSTLHENSPPKMENGVRLSILAKNLNLVGLQGLAVMQDRVIVPTVDGEIVTVSPIGEVNVLTNLLTAQIGVPFGICAITPPGEQLHTDSGVVVTVSGFDPVHYLVRVSPDGQHETIADMSEISGTYGAPFGVATYNSGFIVAGTTDVIAGDGALFQVSRQGQITNLVSLKQFGNALDVVVQQGQFITLHEKGDLLKISPTGEVVVLVNLIEAGFGIPFKLAAQAENLLVTTNTGHIVRVDPEGKPTAIVELFKPIYSTPLGIAIQGNDLIVSTTNGSLLRLQIDQG
;
A
#
# COMPACT_ATOMS: atom_id res chain seq x y z
N MET A 1 20.58 47.28 3.98
CA MET A 1 19.38 46.43 4.19
C MET A 1 18.82 46.12 2.82
N SER A 2 19.12 44.93 2.30
CA SER A 2 18.69 44.51 0.94
C SER A 2 17.45 43.64 1.10
N GLN A 3 16.31 44.08 0.57
CA GLN A 3 15.08 43.31 0.51
C GLN A 3 15.18 42.38 -0.71
N THR A 4 15.36 41.09 -0.48
CA THR A 4 15.15 40.05 -1.49
C THR A 4 13.65 39.77 -1.59
N ALA A 5 13.07 40.12 -2.73
CA ALA A 5 11.68 39.81 -3.07
C ALA A 5 11.52 38.30 -3.24
N SER A 6 10.60 37.70 -2.47
CA SER A 6 10.17 36.32 -2.69
C SER A 6 9.15 36.29 -3.82
N GLU A 7 9.53 35.80 -4.98
CA GLU A 7 8.59 35.46 -6.04
C GLU A 7 7.80 34.22 -5.62
N SER A 8 6.56 34.45 -5.21
CA SER A 8 5.54 33.41 -5.06
C SER A 8 5.15 32.92 -6.45
N SER A 9 5.78 31.82 -6.86
CA SER A 9 5.40 31.04 -8.03
C SER A 9 4.05 30.38 -7.80
N THR A 10 2.98 31.07 -8.17
CA THR A 10 1.63 30.50 -8.33
C THR A 10 1.63 29.59 -9.56
N LEU A 11 2.09 28.36 -9.38
CA LEU A 11 2.01 27.33 -10.43
C LEU A 11 0.54 27.04 -10.75
N HIS A 12 0.19 27.24 -12.01
CA HIS A 12 -1.09 26.99 -12.65
C HIS A 12 -1.82 25.73 -12.13
N GLU A 13 -2.81 25.93 -11.27
CA GLU A 13 -3.59 24.86 -10.63
C GLU A 13 -4.66 24.22 -11.52
N ASN A 14 -4.83 24.69 -12.77
CA ASN A 14 -5.91 24.26 -13.67
C ASN A 14 -5.42 23.81 -15.05
N SER A 15 -4.34 23.01 -15.10
CA SER A 15 -4.03 22.33 -16.36
C SER A 15 -5.07 21.23 -16.61
N PRO A 16 -5.67 21.14 -17.80
CA PRO A 16 -6.64 20.10 -18.11
C PRO A 16 -6.00 18.72 -17.90
N PRO A 17 -6.80 17.71 -17.51
CA PRO A 17 -6.27 16.38 -17.25
C PRO A 17 -5.62 15.83 -18.52
N LYS A 18 -4.41 15.29 -18.37
CA LYS A 18 -3.66 14.71 -19.48
C LYS A 18 -4.20 13.30 -19.76
N MET A 19 -4.32 12.98 -21.04
CA MET A 19 -4.58 11.62 -21.50
C MET A 19 -3.24 10.97 -21.82
N GLU A 20 -2.94 9.85 -21.18
CA GLU A 20 -1.78 9.00 -21.52
C GLU A 20 -2.30 7.58 -21.76
N ASN A 21 -2.17 7.06 -22.99
CA ASN A 21 -2.65 5.73 -23.38
C ASN A 21 -4.14 5.46 -23.06
N GLY A 22 -5.01 6.47 -23.19
CA GLY A 22 -6.44 6.34 -22.86
C GLY A 22 -6.74 6.41 -21.37
N VAL A 23 -5.76 6.76 -20.53
CA VAL A 23 -5.94 7.00 -19.11
C VAL A 23 -5.97 8.50 -18.86
N ARG A 24 -7.02 8.97 -18.19
CA ARG A 24 -7.11 10.36 -17.73
C ARG A 24 -6.45 10.49 -16.37
N LEU A 25 -5.42 11.33 -16.27
CA LEU A 25 -4.70 11.59 -15.02
C LEU A 25 -5.08 12.95 -14.43
N SER A 26 -5.35 12.96 -13.12
CA SER A 26 -5.56 14.16 -12.33
C SER A 26 -4.86 14.05 -10.98
N ILE A 27 -4.43 15.17 -10.41
CA ILE A 27 -3.83 15.20 -9.08
C ILE A 27 -4.96 15.42 -8.07
N LEU A 28 -5.14 14.45 -7.17
CA LEU A 28 -6.13 14.50 -6.10
C LEU A 28 -5.61 15.25 -4.88
N ALA A 29 -4.35 15.01 -4.47
CA ALA A 29 -3.70 15.70 -3.36
C ALA A 29 -2.20 15.84 -3.60
N LYS A 30 -1.54 16.76 -2.89
CA LYS A 30 -0.10 17.04 -2.99
C LYS A 30 0.52 17.22 -1.59
N ASN A 31 1.85 17.21 -1.56
CA ASN A 31 2.66 17.49 -0.37
C ASN A 31 2.44 16.50 0.79
N LEU A 32 2.04 15.27 0.49
CA LEU A 32 1.99 14.20 1.48
C LEU A 32 3.41 13.71 1.77
N ASN A 33 3.70 13.47 3.04
CA ASN A 33 5.03 13.00 3.47
C ASN A 33 5.14 11.48 3.30
N LEU A 34 5.50 11.05 2.09
CA LEU A 34 5.57 9.63 1.70
C LEU A 34 7.00 9.23 1.38
N VAL A 35 7.46 8.07 1.85
CA VAL A 35 8.76 7.49 1.53
C VAL A 35 8.64 5.99 1.46
N GLY A 36 8.58 5.43 0.24
CA GLY A 36 8.71 4.00 -0.03
C GLY A 36 7.74 3.08 0.71
N LEU A 37 7.00 2.24 -0.01
CA LEU A 37 6.18 1.16 0.57
C LEU A 37 5.00 1.58 1.47
N GLN A 38 4.64 2.87 1.59
CA GLN A 38 3.33 3.22 2.17
C GLN A 38 2.22 2.73 1.26
N GLY A 39 1.30 1.94 1.82
CA GLY A 39 0.11 1.48 1.12
C GLY A 39 -0.96 2.56 1.00
N LEU A 40 -2.06 2.23 0.33
CA LEU A 40 -3.27 3.04 0.29
C LEU A 40 -4.45 2.14 0.63
N ALA A 41 -5.43 2.68 1.35
CA ALA A 41 -6.71 2.01 1.55
C ALA A 41 -7.84 2.95 1.16
N VAL A 42 -9.01 2.39 0.85
CA VAL A 42 -10.23 3.17 0.61
C VAL A 42 -11.27 2.77 1.64
N MET A 43 -11.81 3.76 2.34
CA MET A 43 -12.84 3.60 3.37
C MET A 43 -13.86 4.73 3.23
N GLN A 44 -15.15 4.40 3.12
CA GLN A 44 -16.24 5.38 3.02
C GLN A 44 -16.00 6.47 1.94
N ASP A 45 -15.56 6.05 0.75
CA ASP A 45 -15.22 6.95 -0.38
C ASP A 45 -14.09 7.95 -0.08
N ARG A 46 -13.27 7.67 0.93
CA ARG A 46 -12.05 8.41 1.24
C ARG A 46 -10.85 7.52 1.06
N VAL A 47 -9.76 8.11 0.58
CA VAL A 47 -8.46 7.44 0.53
C VAL A 47 -7.79 7.64 1.87
N ILE A 48 -7.35 6.58 2.50
CA ILE A 48 -6.61 6.59 3.77
C ILE A 48 -5.14 6.37 3.44
N VAL A 49 -4.29 7.26 3.93
CA VAL A 49 -2.87 7.30 3.59
C VAL A 49 -2.03 7.36 4.87
N PRO A 50 -1.19 6.34 5.12
CA PRO A 50 -0.13 6.45 6.11
C PRO A 50 1.02 7.30 5.57
N THR A 51 1.61 8.13 6.44
CA THR A 51 2.75 9.00 6.12
C THR A 51 3.93 8.70 7.05
N VAL A 52 5.13 9.15 6.65
CA VAL A 52 6.38 8.80 7.35
C VAL A 52 6.59 9.54 8.66
N ASP A 53 5.88 10.64 8.86
CA ASP A 53 5.80 11.38 10.13
C ASP A 53 4.77 10.77 11.11
N GLY A 54 4.25 9.59 10.79
CA GLY A 54 3.36 8.82 11.65
C GLY A 54 1.89 9.16 11.51
N GLU A 55 1.53 10.10 10.63
CA GLU A 55 0.13 10.43 10.42
C GLU A 55 -0.59 9.33 9.64
N ILE A 56 -1.85 9.12 10.00
CA ILE A 56 -2.83 8.52 9.11
C ILE A 56 -3.71 9.67 8.67
N VAL A 57 -3.73 9.97 7.38
CA VAL A 57 -4.57 11.02 6.82
C VAL A 57 -5.70 10.44 5.99
N THR A 58 -6.80 11.17 5.92
CA THR A 58 -7.90 10.91 4.98
C THR A 58 -7.86 11.94 3.87
N VAL A 59 -8.09 11.50 2.64
CA VAL A 59 -8.23 12.37 1.46
C VAL A 59 -9.62 12.18 0.87
N SER A 60 -10.38 13.26 0.80
CA SER A 60 -11.74 13.24 0.26
C SER A 60 -11.75 13.12 -1.27
N PRO A 61 -12.90 12.81 -1.91
CA PRO A 61 -13.01 12.75 -3.37
C PRO A 61 -12.63 14.05 -4.10
N ILE A 62 -12.66 15.19 -3.41
CA ILE A 62 -12.29 16.51 -3.93
C ILE A 62 -10.86 16.93 -3.54
N GLY A 63 -10.11 16.07 -2.84
CA GLY A 63 -8.70 16.30 -2.53
C GLY A 63 -8.41 16.94 -1.17
N GLU A 64 -9.41 17.11 -0.30
CA GLU A 64 -9.19 17.66 1.03
C GLU A 64 -8.48 16.64 1.92
N VAL A 65 -7.34 17.03 2.47
CA VAL A 65 -6.52 16.22 3.38
C VAL A 65 -6.86 16.56 4.82
N ASN A 66 -7.20 15.54 5.62
CA ASN A 66 -7.47 15.69 7.05
C ASN A 66 -6.69 14.63 7.83
N VAL A 67 -5.96 15.04 8.87
CA VAL A 67 -5.28 14.11 9.79
C VAL A 67 -6.33 13.38 10.62
N LEU A 68 -6.30 12.04 10.57
CA LEU A 68 -7.16 11.18 11.38
C LEU A 68 -6.54 10.90 12.74
N THR A 69 -5.26 10.53 12.75
CA THR A 69 -4.48 10.25 13.96
C THR A 69 -2.98 10.36 13.66
N ASN A 70 -2.15 10.46 14.70
CA ASN A 70 -0.69 10.44 14.57
C ASN A 70 -0.09 9.39 15.51
N LEU A 71 0.38 8.29 14.92
CA LEU A 71 0.92 7.12 15.62
C LEU A 71 2.32 7.37 16.20
N LEU A 72 3.07 8.34 15.66
CA LEU A 72 4.38 8.73 16.21
C LEU A 72 4.23 9.51 17.51
N THR A 73 3.28 10.44 17.54
CA THR A 73 2.92 11.23 18.75
C THR A 73 2.32 10.33 19.83
N ALA A 74 1.64 9.25 19.43
CA ALA A 74 1.18 8.19 20.32
C ALA A 74 2.29 7.21 20.76
N GLN A 75 3.55 7.41 20.35
CA GLN A 75 4.70 6.55 20.64
C GLN A 75 4.58 5.12 20.12
N ILE A 76 3.84 4.91 19.03
CA ILE A 76 3.67 3.61 18.39
C ILE A 76 4.69 3.42 17.27
N GLY A 77 4.78 4.38 16.34
CA GLY A 77 5.77 4.33 15.25
C GLY A 77 5.30 4.89 13.91
N VAL A 78 6.01 4.49 12.86
CA VAL A 78 5.75 4.87 11.46
C VAL A 78 4.89 3.80 10.79
N PRO A 79 3.72 4.14 10.24
CA PRO A 79 2.86 3.20 9.53
C PRO A 79 3.34 2.94 8.09
N PHE A 80 3.15 1.70 7.60
CA PHE A 80 3.55 1.27 6.26
C PHE A 80 2.38 0.70 5.46
N GLY A 81 2.13 -0.60 5.58
CA GLY A 81 1.01 -1.28 4.93
C GLY A 81 -0.30 -0.93 5.62
N ILE A 82 -1.36 -0.89 4.83
CA ILE A 82 -2.70 -0.52 5.28
C ILE A 82 -3.72 -1.34 4.50
N CYS A 83 -4.78 -1.78 5.18
CA CYS A 83 -5.99 -2.26 4.53
C CYS A 83 -7.23 -1.77 5.26
N ALA A 84 -8.33 -1.58 4.54
CA ALA A 84 -9.62 -1.29 5.12
C ALA A 84 -10.22 -2.56 5.74
N ILE A 85 -10.81 -2.43 6.93
CA ILE A 85 -11.58 -3.51 7.53
C ILE A 85 -12.95 -3.51 6.87
N THR A 86 -13.20 -4.50 6.02
CA THR A 86 -14.54 -4.75 5.48
C THR A 86 -15.27 -5.69 6.42
N PRO A 87 -16.28 -5.25 7.19
CA PRO A 87 -17.05 -6.15 8.02
C PRO A 87 -17.75 -7.20 7.14
N PRO A 88 -17.87 -8.46 7.60
CA PRO A 88 -18.70 -9.44 6.92
C PRO A 88 -20.18 -9.01 6.99
N GLY A 89 -20.72 -8.51 5.87
CA GLY A 89 -22.11 -8.03 5.76
C GLY A 89 -22.27 -6.51 5.88
N GLU A 90 -23.43 -5.99 5.46
CA GLU A 90 -23.74 -4.55 5.34
C GLU A 90 -24.02 -3.82 6.66
N GLN A 91 -23.94 -4.47 7.82
CA GLN A 91 -24.18 -3.77 9.07
C GLN A 91 -22.94 -2.97 9.46
N LEU A 92 -23.12 -1.64 9.61
CA LEU A 92 -22.13 -0.74 10.21
C LEU A 92 -21.79 -1.26 11.62
N HIS A 93 -20.75 -2.08 11.70
CA HIS A 93 -20.22 -2.56 12.95
C HIS A 93 -19.17 -1.58 13.49
N THR A 94 -19.04 -1.56 14.80
CA THR A 94 -17.96 -0.93 15.57
C THR A 94 -16.55 -1.38 15.16
N ASP A 95 -16.46 -2.38 14.26
CA ASP A 95 -15.22 -2.90 13.69
C ASP A 95 -14.83 -2.25 12.35
N SER A 96 -15.53 -1.21 11.89
CA SER A 96 -15.08 -0.41 10.75
C SER A 96 -13.78 0.32 11.07
N GLY A 97 -12.94 0.56 10.07
CA GLY A 97 -11.67 1.25 10.24
C GLY A 97 -10.64 0.75 9.24
N VAL A 98 -9.37 0.94 9.59
CA VAL A 98 -8.23 0.39 8.87
C VAL A 98 -7.35 -0.40 9.82
N VAL A 99 -6.61 -1.37 9.29
CA VAL A 99 -5.47 -1.97 9.97
C VAL A 99 -4.21 -1.52 9.28
N VAL A 100 -3.21 -1.15 10.08
CA VAL A 100 -1.90 -0.71 9.62
C VAL A 100 -0.79 -1.54 10.26
N THR A 101 0.24 -1.85 9.48
CA THR A 101 1.52 -2.32 10.01
C THR A 101 2.36 -1.11 10.41
N VAL A 102 3.07 -1.22 11.52
CA VAL A 102 3.83 -0.11 12.11
C VAL A 102 5.23 -0.58 12.48
N SER A 103 6.24 0.22 12.18
CA SER A 103 7.59 0.08 12.75
C SER A 103 7.84 1.22 13.73
N GLY A 104 8.06 0.90 15.00
CA GLY A 104 8.37 1.86 16.05
C GLY A 104 9.87 2.04 16.28
N PHE A 105 10.19 2.66 17.42
CA PHE A 105 11.55 2.92 17.87
C PHE A 105 12.12 1.70 18.61
N ASP A 106 13.34 1.28 18.27
CA ASP A 106 14.04 0.11 18.83
C ASP A 106 13.31 -1.23 18.68
N PRO A 107 13.73 -2.04 17.68
CA PRO A 107 12.87 -2.71 16.69
C PRO A 107 11.57 -3.28 17.27
N VAL A 108 10.61 -2.39 17.54
CA VAL A 108 9.23 -2.78 17.85
C VAL A 108 8.38 -2.69 16.61
N HIS A 109 7.56 -3.71 16.40
CA HIS A 109 6.70 -3.83 15.24
C HIS A 109 5.29 -4.15 15.70
N TYR A 110 4.30 -3.47 15.16
CA TYR A 110 2.91 -3.64 15.59
C TYR A 110 1.98 -3.83 14.40
N LEU A 111 0.90 -4.54 14.67
CA LEU A 111 -0.32 -4.46 13.89
C LEU A 111 -1.32 -3.62 14.68
N VAL A 112 -1.81 -2.53 14.08
CA VAL A 112 -2.62 -1.52 14.78
C VAL A 112 -3.92 -1.33 14.03
N ARG A 113 -5.04 -1.34 14.75
CA ARG A 113 -6.35 -0.91 14.22
C ARG A 113 -6.49 0.58 14.45
N VAL A 114 -7.00 1.30 13.46
CA VAL A 114 -7.40 2.71 13.55
C VAL A 114 -8.87 2.83 13.15
N SER A 115 -9.69 3.34 14.06
CA SER A 115 -11.13 3.56 13.83
C SER A 115 -11.40 4.82 12.99
N PRO A 116 -12.62 4.99 12.45
CA PRO A 116 -12.97 6.16 11.63
C PRO A 116 -12.91 7.50 12.36
N ASP A 117 -12.92 7.50 13.70
CA ASP A 117 -12.75 8.69 14.55
C ASP A 117 -11.30 8.87 15.06
N GLY A 118 -10.37 8.04 14.57
CA GLY A 118 -8.93 8.18 14.83
C GLY A 118 -8.43 7.58 16.14
N GLN A 119 -9.28 6.87 16.87
CA GLN A 119 -8.83 6.01 17.97
C GLN A 119 -8.02 4.84 17.40
N HIS A 120 -7.05 4.37 18.18
CA HIS A 120 -6.20 3.27 17.76
C HIS A 120 -6.00 2.27 18.88
N GLU A 121 -5.80 1.01 18.49
CA GLU A 121 -5.47 -0.09 19.40
C GLU A 121 -4.46 -1.02 18.75
N THR A 122 -3.54 -1.55 19.55
CA THR A 122 -2.62 -2.59 19.11
C THR A 122 -3.36 -3.93 19.06
N ILE A 123 -3.44 -4.52 17.86
CA ILE A 123 -3.96 -5.88 17.66
C ILE A 123 -2.90 -6.90 18.08
N ALA A 124 -1.66 -6.71 17.63
CA ALA A 124 -0.58 -7.66 17.87
C ALA A 124 0.79 -6.96 17.95
N ASP A 125 1.66 -7.51 18.80
CA ASP A 125 3.10 -7.22 18.80
C ASP A 125 3.81 -8.21 17.88
N MET A 126 4.36 -7.69 16.78
CA MET A 126 5.05 -8.44 15.74
C MET A 126 6.58 -8.41 15.89
N SER A 127 7.10 -7.86 16.99
CA SER A 127 8.53 -7.62 17.16
C SER A 127 9.34 -8.91 17.21
N GLU A 128 8.86 -9.91 17.96
CA GLU A 128 9.54 -11.20 18.09
C GLU A 128 9.62 -11.93 16.74
N ILE A 129 8.51 -11.96 16.00
CA ILE A 129 8.46 -12.69 14.72
C ILE A 129 9.21 -11.98 13.60
N SER A 130 9.28 -10.64 13.64
CA SER A 130 10.05 -9.84 12.68
C SER A 130 11.53 -9.86 13.03
N GLY A 131 11.92 -10.04 14.29
CA GLY A 131 13.32 -9.99 14.71
C GLY A 131 13.94 -8.60 14.58
N THR A 132 15.22 -8.49 14.93
CA THR A 132 15.91 -7.19 15.05
C THR A 132 16.03 -6.41 13.74
N TYR A 133 16.17 -7.12 12.61
CA TYR A 133 16.37 -6.51 11.29
C TYR A 133 15.19 -6.71 10.36
N GLY A 134 14.07 -7.22 10.87
CA GLY A 134 12.87 -7.41 10.08
C GLY A 134 11.93 -6.21 10.14
N ALA A 135 10.80 -6.36 9.45
CA ALA A 135 9.68 -5.42 9.52
C ALA A 135 8.42 -6.05 8.91
N PRO A 136 7.23 -5.71 9.41
CA PRO A 136 5.99 -5.92 8.68
C PRO A 136 5.82 -4.84 7.60
N PHE A 137 5.40 -5.24 6.42
CA PHE A 137 5.13 -4.36 5.28
C PHE A 137 3.65 -4.38 4.93
N GLY A 138 3.20 -5.16 3.95
CA GLY A 138 1.79 -5.20 3.56
C GLY A 138 0.87 -5.91 4.55
N VAL A 139 -0.42 -5.57 4.52
CA VAL A 139 -1.46 -6.26 5.28
C VAL A 139 -2.74 -6.35 4.46
N ALA A 140 -3.45 -7.47 4.58
CA ALA A 140 -4.78 -7.67 4.03
C ALA A 140 -5.70 -8.39 5.01
N THR A 141 -7.01 -8.14 4.91
CA THR A 141 -8.02 -8.87 5.68
C THR A 141 -8.23 -10.27 5.12
N TYR A 142 -8.27 -11.29 5.97
CA TYR A 142 -8.54 -12.68 5.57
C TYR A 142 -9.36 -13.42 6.63
N ASN A 143 -10.50 -13.98 6.23
CA ASN A 143 -11.48 -14.59 7.14
C ASN A 143 -11.81 -13.63 8.31
N SER A 144 -11.67 -14.09 9.54
CA SER A 144 -11.83 -13.26 10.73
C SER A 144 -10.57 -12.46 11.07
N GLY A 145 -9.41 -12.68 10.46
CA GLY A 145 -8.14 -12.04 10.85
C GLY A 145 -7.47 -11.28 9.71
N PHE A 146 -6.14 -11.35 9.71
CA PHE A 146 -5.27 -10.62 8.80
C PHE A 146 -4.16 -11.52 8.28
N ILE A 147 -3.68 -11.22 7.07
CA ILE A 147 -2.42 -11.72 6.53
C ILE A 147 -1.48 -10.52 6.43
N VAL A 148 -0.26 -10.69 6.92
CA VAL A 148 0.78 -9.67 6.92
C VAL A 148 1.95 -10.18 6.09
N ALA A 149 2.34 -9.43 5.07
CA ALA A 149 3.62 -9.61 4.38
C ALA A 149 4.70 -8.88 5.18
N GLY A 150 5.83 -9.53 5.38
CA GLY A 150 6.95 -8.93 6.06
C GLY A 150 8.26 -9.64 5.77
N THR A 151 9.28 -9.26 6.51
CA THR A 151 10.58 -9.90 6.50
C THR A 151 11.08 -10.08 7.91
N THR A 152 11.81 -11.17 8.15
CA THR A 152 12.49 -11.40 9.43
C THR A 152 13.91 -10.85 9.44
N ASP A 153 14.43 -10.51 8.27
CA ASP A 153 15.73 -9.87 8.06
C ASP A 153 15.72 -9.17 6.70
N VAL A 154 15.59 -7.84 6.72
CA VAL A 154 15.56 -6.99 5.52
C VAL A 154 16.84 -7.16 4.70
N ILE A 155 17.99 -7.35 5.35
CA ILE A 155 19.31 -7.42 4.71
C ILE A 155 19.48 -8.78 4.03
N ALA A 156 19.06 -9.85 4.69
CA ALA A 156 19.13 -11.20 4.13
C ALA A 156 18.02 -11.48 3.11
N GLY A 157 16.96 -10.67 3.09
CA GLY A 157 15.79 -10.90 2.23
C GLY A 157 14.92 -12.04 2.75
N ASP A 158 14.82 -12.21 4.06
CA ASP A 158 14.10 -13.32 4.68
C ASP A 158 12.59 -13.04 4.75
N GLY A 159 11.96 -12.92 3.57
CA GLY A 159 10.52 -12.66 3.44
C GLY A 159 9.65 -13.78 4.01
N ALA A 160 8.46 -13.43 4.49
CA ALA A 160 7.46 -14.36 5.01
C ALA A 160 6.03 -13.79 4.92
N LEU A 161 5.05 -14.68 5.01
CA LEU A 161 3.67 -14.31 5.35
C LEU A 161 3.32 -14.77 6.75
N PHE A 162 2.65 -13.89 7.50
CA PHE A 162 2.16 -14.16 8.84
C PHE A 162 0.63 -14.08 8.85
N GLN A 163 -0.01 -15.02 9.53
CA GLN A 163 -1.43 -14.94 9.84
C GLN A 163 -1.61 -14.36 11.24
N VAL A 164 -2.49 -13.37 11.37
CA VAL A 164 -2.78 -12.71 12.64
C VAL A 164 -4.28 -12.78 12.93
N SER A 165 -4.68 -13.33 14.07
CA SER A 165 -6.09 -13.34 14.50
C SER A 165 -6.53 -11.97 15.03
N ARG A 166 -7.84 -11.72 15.18
CA ARG A 166 -8.33 -10.47 15.84
C ARG A 166 -7.86 -10.34 17.28
N GLN A 167 -7.57 -11.46 17.93
CA GLN A 167 -7.08 -11.52 19.30
C GLN A 167 -5.55 -11.36 19.37
N GLY A 168 -4.89 -11.08 18.25
CA GLY A 168 -3.45 -10.84 18.21
C GLY A 168 -2.58 -12.10 18.18
N GLN A 169 -3.16 -13.28 17.96
CA GLN A 169 -2.37 -14.50 17.83
C GLN A 169 -1.69 -14.52 16.46
N ILE A 170 -0.36 -14.66 16.46
CA ILE A 170 0.45 -14.67 15.26
C ILE A 170 0.87 -16.12 14.93
N THR A 171 0.79 -16.50 13.66
CA THR A 171 1.32 -17.77 13.15
C THR A 171 2.11 -17.51 11.87
N ASN A 172 3.31 -18.10 11.78
CA ASN A 172 4.06 -18.12 10.53
C ASN A 172 3.35 -19.04 9.53
N LEU A 173 2.85 -18.48 8.42
CA LEU A 173 2.16 -19.25 7.40
C LEU A 173 3.17 -19.92 6.46
N VAL A 174 4.11 -19.16 5.92
CA VAL A 174 5.08 -19.64 4.95
C VAL A 174 6.32 -18.75 4.93
N SER A 175 7.50 -19.38 4.82
CA SER A 175 8.77 -18.67 4.56
C SER A 175 8.95 -18.49 3.05
N LEU A 176 9.35 -17.29 2.66
CA LEU A 176 9.54 -16.85 1.28
C LEU A 176 10.97 -16.37 1.02
N LYS A 177 11.93 -16.81 1.85
CA LYS A 177 13.34 -16.42 1.79
C LYS A 177 13.96 -16.52 0.40
N GLN A 178 13.61 -17.54 -0.39
CA GLN A 178 14.13 -17.68 -1.76
C GLN A 178 13.74 -16.50 -2.67
N PHE A 179 12.61 -15.84 -2.40
CA PHE A 179 12.07 -14.72 -3.19
C PHE A 179 12.49 -13.33 -2.69
N GLY A 180 13.16 -13.24 -1.53
CA GLY A 180 13.53 -11.94 -0.93
C GLY A 180 12.42 -11.36 -0.05
N ASN A 181 12.56 -10.09 0.33
CA ASN A 181 11.58 -9.37 1.15
C ASN A 181 10.17 -9.37 0.52
N ALA A 182 9.16 -9.75 1.31
CA ALA A 182 7.75 -9.66 0.92
C ALA A 182 7.21 -8.26 1.25
N LEU A 183 6.90 -7.44 0.24
CA LEU A 183 6.66 -6.00 0.45
C LEU A 183 5.18 -5.64 0.55
N ASP A 184 4.29 -6.47 0.00
CA ASP A 184 2.85 -6.24 0.03
C ASP A 184 2.05 -7.53 -0.13
N VAL A 185 0.80 -7.54 0.33
CA VAL A 185 -0.11 -8.68 0.18
C VAL A 185 -1.54 -8.23 -0.04
N VAL A 186 -2.28 -8.95 -0.90
CA VAL A 186 -3.74 -8.88 -0.99
C VAL A 186 -4.35 -10.27 -0.95
N VAL A 187 -5.64 -10.33 -0.63
CA VAL A 187 -6.43 -11.56 -0.72
C VAL A 187 -7.29 -11.50 -1.99
N GLN A 188 -7.17 -12.53 -2.83
CA GLN A 188 -7.99 -12.69 -4.03
C GLN A 188 -8.50 -14.13 -4.08
N GLN A 189 -9.82 -14.31 -4.17
CA GLN A 189 -10.48 -15.63 -4.22
C GLN A 189 -10.02 -16.60 -3.11
N GLY A 190 -9.80 -16.08 -1.90
CA GLY A 190 -9.35 -16.89 -0.75
C GLY A 190 -7.88 -17.32 -0.80
N GLN A 191 -7.11 -16.81 -1.76
CA GLN A 191 -5.66 -17.01 -1.87
C GLN A 191 -4.93 -15.70 -1.59
N PHE A 192 -3.65 -15.79 -1.25
CA PHE A 192 -2.81 -14.63 -0.96
C PHE A 192 -1.95 -14.34 -2.17
N ILE A 193 -1.97 -13.10 -2.63
CA ILE A 193 -1.04 -12.63 -3.63
C ILE A 193 -0.05 -11.73 -2.93
N THR A 194 1.25 -12.02 -3.07
CA THR A 194 2.32 -11.22 -2.46
C THR A 194 3.32 -10.80 -3.51
N LEU A 195 3.89 -9.61 -3.33
CA LEU A 195 4.95 -9.09 -4.19
C LEU A 195 6.28 -9.06 -3.46
N HIS A 196 7.36 -9.31 -4.21
CA HIS A 196 8.70 -9.42 -3.65
C HIS A 196 9.69 -8.46 -4.31
N GLU A 197 10.72 -8.07 -3.56
CA GLU A 197 11.75 -7.13 -4.04
C GLU A 197 12.53 -7.63 -5.26
N LYS A 198 12.57 -8.95 -5.48
CA LYS A 198 13.20 -9.59 -6.66
C LYS A 198 12.30 -9.62 -7.91
N GLY A 199 11.13 -8.98 -7.85
CA GLY A 199 10.22 -8.88 -8.99
C GLY A 199 9.09 -9.90 -9.00
N ASP A 200 9.13 -10.90 -8.14
CA ASP A 200 8.16 -12.00 -8.16
C ASP A 200 6.80 -11.57 -7.59
N LEU A 201 5.75 -11.94 -8.31
CA LEU A 201 4.38 -12.03 -7.81
C LEU A 201 4.07 -13.50 -7.53
N LEU A 202 3.74 -13.79 -6.28
CA LEU A 202 3.46 -15.15 -5.84
C LEU A 202 1.99 -15.30 -5.49
N LYS A 203 1.43 -16.44 -5.85
CA LYS A 203 0.12 -16.91 -5.44
C LYS A 203 0.31 -17.99 -4.38
N ILE A 204 -0.27 -17.76 -3.21
CA ILE A 204 -0.06 -18.58 -2.02
C ILE A 204 -1.41 -19.09 -1.51
N SER A 205 -1.52 -20.40 -1.31
CA SER A 205 -2.72 -21.00 -0.75
C SER A 205 -2.82 -20.79 0.77
N PRO A 206 -4.01 -20.96 1.37
CA PRO A 206 -4.17 -21.01 2.83
C PRO A 206 -3.32 -22.06 3.55
N THR A 207 -2.82 -23.08 2.84
CA THR A 207 -1.92 -24.10 3.39
C THR A 207 -0.44 -23.77 3.21
N GLY A 208 -0.11 -22.61 2.63
CA GLY A 208 1.26 -22.17 2.38
C GLY A 208 1.89 -22.73 1.11
N GLU A 209 1.11 -23.33 0.19
CA GLU A 209 1.62 -23.72 -1.12
C GLU A 209 1.89 -22.47 -1.96
N VAL A 210 3.07 -22.39 -2.60
CA VAL A 210 3.53 -21.21 -3.33
C VAL A 210 3.64 -21.50 -4.82
N VAL A 211 3.05 -20.64 -5.64
CA VAL A 211 3.16 -20.64 -7.10
C VAL A 211 3.64 -19.27 -7.57
N VAL A 212 4.65 -19.23 -8.43
CA VAL A 212 5.08 -17.98 -9.07
C VAL A 212 4.12 -17.67 -10.22
N LEU A 213 3.49 -16.50 -10.20
CA LEU A 213 2.64 -16.04 -11.30
C LEU A 213 3.48 -15.39 -12.40
N VAL A 214 4.34 -14.45 -12.02
CA VAL A 214 5.17 -13.68 -12.94
C VAL A 214 6.35 -13.06 -12.22
N ASN A 215 7.46 -12.86 -12.92
CA ASN A 215 8.53 -11.97 -12.50
C ASN A 215 8.49 -10.66 -13.31
N LEU A 216 8.21 -9.54 -12.65
CA LEU A 216 8.06 -8.24 -13.29
C LEU A 216 9.39 -7.61 -13.71
N ILE A 217 10.51 -8.01 -13.11
CA ILE A 217 11.84 -7.58 -13.56
C ILE A 217 12.17 -8.26 -14.89
N GLU A 218 11.98 -9.58 -14.98
CA GLU A 218 12.19 -10.35 -16.22
C GLU A 218 11.26 -9.89 -17.33
N ALA A 219 10.03 -9.50 -17.00
CA ALA A 219 9.07 -8.91 -17.94
C ALA A 219 9.39 -7.45 -18.34
N GLY A 220 10.43 -6.83 -17.78
CA GLY A 220 10.88 -5.48 -18.12
C GLY A 220 10.14 -4.33 -17.42
N PHE A 221 9.28 -4.63 -16.44
CA PHE A 221 8.53 -3.63 -15.67
C PHE A 221 9.26 -3.17 -14.39
N GLY A 222 10.30 -3.89 -13.95
CA GLY A 222 11.12 -3.52 -12.80
C GLY A 222 10.60 -4.04 -11.46
N ILE A 223 11.04 -3.40 -10.37
CA ILE A 223 10.76 -3.83 -9.00
C ILE A 223 9.35 -3.36 -8.60
N PRO A 224 8.44 -4.27 -8.19
CA PRO A 224 7.13 -3.89 -7.71
C PRO A 224 7.19 -3.26 -6.31
N PHE A 225 6.27 -2.34 -6.02
CA PHE A 225 6.16 -1.69 -4.72
C PHE A 225 4.84 -1.96 -4.00
N LYS A 226 3.70 -1.81 -4.68
CA LYS A 226 2.37 -2.03 -4.11
C LYS A 226 1.43 -2.71 -5.08
N LEU A 227 0.38 -3.30 -4.50
CA LEU A 227 -0.50 -4.27 -5.13
C LEU A 227 -1.95 -3.99 -4.74
N ALA A 228 -2.85 -4.00 -5.72
CA ALA A 228 -4.29 -4.02 -5.50
C ALA A 228 -4.94 -5.11 -6.36
N ALA A 229 -6.03 -5.71 -5.87
CA ALA A 229 -6.80 -6.68 -6.63
C ALA A 229 -8.07 -6.03 -7.21
N GLN A 230 -8.26 -6.13 -8.52
CA GLN A 230 -9.45 -5.65 -9.23
C GLN A 230 -10.07 -6.77 -10.04
N ALA A 231 -11.21 -7.29 -9.57
CA ALA A 231 -11.83 -8.50 -10.12
C ALA A 231 -10.79 -9.63 -10.20
N GLU A 232 -10.53 -10.14 -11.40
CA GLU A 232 -9.57 -11.21 -11.67
C GLU A 232 -8.14 -10.71 -11.90
N ASN A 233 -7.92 -9.40 -12.00
CA ASN A 233 -6.62 -8.82 -12.28
C ASN A 233 -5.92 -8.31 -11.03
N LEU A 234 -4.59 -8.26 -11.11
CA LEU A 234 -3.73 -7.60 -10.14
C LEU A 234 -3.22 -6.29 -10.75
N LEU A 235 -3.16 -5.25 -9.94
CA LEU A 235 -2.67 -3.94 -10.32
C LEU A 235 -1.43 -3.62 -9.48
N VAL A 236 -0.34 -3.26 -10.14
CA VAL A 236 0.98 -3.16 -9.51
C VAL A 236 1.66 -1.85 -9.87
N THR A 237 2.23 -1.17 -8.87
CA THR A 237 3.14 -0.03 -9.08
C THR A 237 4.58 -0.52 -9.13
N THR A 238 5.42 0.08 -9.99
CA THR A 238 6.83 -0.31 -10.10
C THR A 238 7.80 0.87 -10.02
N ASN A 239 9.04 0.58 -9.65
CA ASN A 239 10.12 1.56 -9.54
C ASN A 239 10.53 2.19 -10.88
N THR A 240 10.13 1.61 -12.00
CA THR A 240 10.40 2.15 -13.34
C THR A 240 9.39 3.21 -13.76
N GLY A 241 8.29 3.40 -13.01
CA GLY A 241 7.23 4.36 -13.34
C GLY A 241 5.95 3.72 -13.85
N HIS A 242 5.90 2.39 -13.98
CA HIS A 242 4.74 1.71 -14.57
C HIS A 242 3.65 1.45 -13.54
N ILE A 243 2.41 1.51 -14.03
CA ILE A 243 1.28 0.83 -13.43
C ILE A 243 0.94 -0.34 -14.34
N VAL A 244 1.04 -1.55 -13.79
CA VAL A 244 0.98 -2.80 -14.53
C VAL A 244 -0.29 -3.55 -14.12
N ARG A 245 -1.03 -4.05 -15.09
CA ARG A 245 -2.07 -5.06 -14.90
C ARG A 245 -1.47 -6.44 -15.13
N VAL A 246 -1.71 -7.36 -14.22
CA VAL A 246 -1.38 -8.78 -14.38
C VAL A 246 -2.69 -9.57 -14.41
N ASP A 247 -2.90 -10.33 -15.47
CA ASP A 247 -4.10 -11.17 -15.64
C ASP A 247 -3.97 -12.48 -14.82
N PRO A 248 -5.04 -13.31 -14.74
CA PRO A 248 -5.02 -14.57 -14.00
C PRO A 248 -3.95 -15.56 -14.44
N GLU A 249 -3.53 -15.49 -15.71
CA GLU A 249 -2.49 -16.32 -16.29
C GLU A 249 -1.08 -15.81 -15.99
N GLY A 250 -0.95 -14.68 -15.28
CA GLY A 250 0.33 -14.07 -14.94
C GLY A 250 0.92 -13.21 -16.05
N LYS A 251 0.16 -12.82 -17.07
CA LYS A 251 0.66 -11.96 -18.14
C LYS A 251 0.61 -10.49 -17.73
N PRO A 252 1.76 -9.80 -17.63
CA PRO A 252 1.81 -8.38 -17.29
C PRO A 252 1.58 -7.50 -18.52
N THR A 253 0.83 -6.41 -18.36
CA THR A 253 0.56 -5.37 -19.37
C THR A 253 0.61 -4.00 -18.72
N ALA A 254 1.37 -3.05 -19.27
CA ALA A 254 1.34 -1.67 -18.80
C ALA A 254 -0.05 -1.05 -19.05
N ILE A 255 -0.63 -0.45 -18.02
CA ILE A 255 -1.79 0.43 -18.13
C ILE A 255 -1.30 1.82 -18.53
N VAL A 256 -0.32 2.35 -17.79
CA VAL A 256 0.28 3.65 -18.02
C VAL A 256 1.71 3.68 -17.47
N GLU A 257 2.56 4.50 -18.08
CA GLU A 257 3.89 4.85 -17.57
C GLU A 257 3.84 6.29 -17.08
N LEU A 258 4.01 6.52 -15.79
CA LEU A 258 4.02 7.87 -15.23
C LEU A 258 5.34 8.58 -15.60
N PHE A 259 5.22 9.70 -16.30
CA PHE A 259 6.39 10.49 -16.69
C PHE A 259 7.10 11.07 -15.47
N LYS A 260 8.28 10.50 -15.14
CA LYS A 260 9.04 10.77 -13.91
C LYS A 260 9.27 12.26 -13.61
N PRO A 261 9.58 13.15 -14.59
CA PRO A 261 9.77 14.57 -14.31
C PRO A 261 8.53 15.30 -13.80
N ILE A 262 7.33 14.78 -14.06
CA ILE A 262 6.06 15.41 -13.64
C ILE A 262 5.47 14.69 -12.43
N TYR A 263 5.35 13.37 -12.52
CA TYR A 263 4.59 12.58 -11.55
C TYR A 263 5.46 11.78 -10.58
N SER A 264 6.78 11.74 -10.79
CA SER A 264 7.70 10.91 -10.01
C SER A 264 7.38 9.41 -10.10
N THR A 265 7.95 8.60 -9.21
CA THR A 265 7.77 7.14 -9.20
C THR A 265 6.49 6.77 -8.43
N PRO A 266 5.59 5.92 -8.95
CA PRO A 266 4.43 5.44 -8.21
C PRO A 266 4.87 4.54 -7.05
N LEU A 267 4.25 4.70 -5.89
CA LEU A 267 4.54 3.96 -4.67
C LEU A 267 3.38 3.07 -4.28
N GLY A 268 2.24 3.66 -3.90
CA GLY A 268 1.03 2.99 -3.46
C GLY A 268 -0.06 2.96 -4.51
N ILE A 269 -0.97 1.99 -4.38
CA ILE A 269 -2.13 1.85 -5.26
C ILE A 269 -3.35 1.38 -4.46
N ALA A 270 -4.50 1.95 -4.76
CA ALA A 270 -5.80 1.49 -4.30
C ALA A 270 -6.87 1.71 -5.37
N ILE A 271 -8.02 1.07 -5.20
CA ILE A 271 -9.16 1.17 -6.12
C ILE A 271 -10.27 1.95 -5.43
N GLN A 272 -10.74 3.03 -6.07
CA GLN A 272 -11.87 3.83 -5.60
C GLN A 272 -12.95 3.83 -6.69
N GLY A 273 -13.99 3.01 -6.51
CA GLY A 273 -14.97 2.78 -7.56
C GLY A 273 -14.31 2.17 -8.80
N ASN A 274 -14.36 2.89 -9.93
CA ASN A 274 -13.69 2.50 -11.18
C ASN A 274 -12.32 3.15 -11.38
N ASP A 275 -11.92 4.05 -10.49
CA ASP A 275 -10.67 4.80 -10.61
C ASP A 275 -9.54 4.09 -9.85
N LEU A 276 -8.31 4.26 -10.34
CA LEU A 276 -7.10 3.91 -9.59
C LEU A 276 -6.58 5.15 -8.87
N ILE A 277 -6.31 5.00 -7.58
CA ILE A 277 -5.63 6.01 -6.79
C ILE A 277 -4.20 5.56 -6.58
N VAL A 278 -3.25 6.43 -6.93
CA VAL A 278 -1.82 6.11 -6.92
C VAL A 278 -1.05 7.17 -6.17
N SER A 279 -0.26 6.77 -5.19
CA SER A 279 0.65 7.68 -4.50
C SER A 279 2.01 7.70 -5.18
N THR A 280 2.78 8.77 -5.03
CA THR A 280 4.07 8.94 -5.70
C THR A 280 5.17 9.41 -4.75
N THR A 281 6.43 9.20 -5.13
CA THR A 281 7.61 9.61 -4.33
C THR A 281 7.75 11.11 -4.09
N ASN A 282 7.02 11.96 -4.82
CA ASN A 282 6.99 13.40 -4.58
C ASN A 282 5.80 13.84 -3.70
N GLY A 283 5.09 12.89 -3.06
CA GLY A 283 4.00 13.19 -2.15
C GLY A 283 2.68 13.55 -2.83
N SER A 284 2.47 13.13 -4.09
CA SER A 284 1.19 13.33 -4.77
C SER A 284 0.29 12.10 -4.61
N LEU A 285 -1.02 12.32 -4.56
CA LEU A 285 -2.01 11.31 -4.92
C LEU A 285 -2.57 11.64 -6.29
N LEU A 286 -2.51 10.67 -7.19
CA LEU A 286 -3.05 10.74 -8.53
C LEU A 286 -4.35 9.94 -8.58
N ARG A 287 -5.35 10.48 -9.26
CA ARG A 287 -6.53 9.73 -9.71
C ARG A 287 -6.39 9.43 -11.19
N LEU A 288 -6.45 8.16 -11.52
CA LEU A 288 -6.36 7.62 -12.87
C LEU A 288 -7.71 7.03 -13.24
N GLN A 289 -8.35 7.61 -14.25
CA GLN A 289 -9.60 7.10 -14.81
C GLN A 289 -9.24 6.34 -16.08
N ILE A 290 -9.48 5.04 -16.06
CA ILE A 290 -9.22 4.15 -17.19
C ILE A 290 -10.52 4.05 -17.98
N ASP A 291 -10.51 4.49 -19.23
CA ASP A 291 -11.66 4.30 -20.11
C ASP A 291 -11.90 2.79 -20.27
N GLN A 292 -13.05 2.31 -19.76
CA GLN A 292 -13.49 0.95 -20.01
C GLN A 292 -14.02 0.93 -21.44
N GLY A 293 -13.13 0.65 -22.40
CA GLY A 293 -13.48 0.45 -23.80
C GLY A 293 -14.51 -0.65 -24.01
#